data_AF-A0A7V9J3T6-F1
#
_entry.id   AF-A0A7V9J3T6-F1
#
_cell.length_a   1.000
_cell.length_b   1.000
_cell.length_c   1.000
_cell.angle_alpha   90.00
_cell.angle_beta   90.00
_cell.angle_gamma   90.00
#
_symmetry.space_group_name_H-M   'P 1'
#
loop_
_entity.id
_entity.type
_entity.pdbx_description
1 polymer ?
#
loop_
_entity_poly.entity_id
_entity_poly.type
_entity_poly.pdbx_seq_one_letter_code
_entity_poly.pdbx_strand_id
1 'polypeptide(L)'
;MTRRMPDLFLHLGGTHVHHLNYGIFLLSAVGAILVFGQRPSVRLRQICALLYGFGMALTFDEFGMWLHLGGGYWQRASFDAVIVLLSLFGVLAFAPSLARMRSYHWATAALALGAVFVFYALLFKSVKYVGQRVGPRLQQIEERGPR
;
A
#
# COMPACT_ATOMS: atom_id res chain seq x y z
N MET A 1 28.43 2.32 14.91
CA MET A 1 27.12 1.76 15.29
C MET A 1 26.21 2.89 15.77
N THR A 2 25.48 3.50 14.86
CA THR A 2 24.58 4.63 15.14
C THR A 2 23.23 4.11 15.65
N ARG A 3 23.15 3.81 16.96
CA ARG A 3 21.89 3.60 17.70
C ARG A 3 21.12 4.93 17.85
N ARG A 4 20.62 5.49 16.75
CA ARG A 4 19.78 6.71 16.78
C ARG A 4 18.33 6.48 16.36
N MET A 5 18.00 5.31 15.82
CA MET A 5 16.61 4.96 15.51
C MET A 5 16.12 3.92 16.52
N PRO A 6 14.93 4.13 17.13
CA PRO A 6 14.29 3.10 17.93
C PRO A 6 14.15 1.84 17.09
N ASP A 7 14.52 0.71 17.69
CA ASP A 7 14.32 -0.58 17.06
C ASP A 7 12.82 -0.92 17.13
N LEU A 8 12.12 -0.78 16.00
CA LEU A 8 10.68 -1.09 15.89
C LEU A 8 10.45 -2.60 15.66
N PHE A 9 11.52 -3.39 15.57
CA PHE A 9 11.44 -4.83 15.33
C PHE A 9 11.08 -5.58 16.61
N LEU A 10 9.92 -6.24 16.60
CA LEU A 10 9.50 -7.10 17.70
C LEU A 10 10.05 -8.50 17.48
N HIS A 11 10.87 -8.95 18.42
CA HIS A 11 11.40 -10.32 18.43
C HIS A 11 10.79 -11.07 19.61
N LEU A 12 10.05 -12.14 19.31
CA LEU A 12 9.45 -13.02 20.31
C LEU A 12 10.04 -14.43 20.16
N GLY A 13 10.86 -14.85 21.13
CA GLY A 13 11.43 -16.21 21.16
C GLY A 13 12.25 -16.57 19.91
N GLY A 14 12.91 -15.60 19.28
CA GLY A 14 13.65 -15.79 18.02
C GLY A 14 12.82 -15.62 16.74
N THR A 15 11.52 -15.37 16.86
CA THR A 15 10.65 -15.03 15.71
C THR A 15 10.61 -13.52 15.52
N HIS A 16 10.98 -13.06 14.32
CA HIS A 16 10.81 -11.67 13.92
C HIS A 16 9.36 -11.42 13.52
N VAL A 17 8.67 -10.57 14.28
CA VAL A 17 7.29 -10.17 13.96
C VAL A 17 7.34 -8.94 13.07
N HIS A 18 6.90 -9.16 11.83
CA HIS A 18 6.71 -8.12 10.83
C HIS A 18 5.70 -7.08 11.31
N HIS A 19 5.99 -5.80 11.11
CA HIS A 19 5.10 -4.71 11.52
C HIS A 19 3.78 -4.68 10.73
N LEU A 20 3.72 -5.40 9.60
CA LEU A 20 2.46 -5.67 8.89
C LEU A 20 1.37 -6.26 9.79
N ASN A 21 1.77 -7.02 10.82
CA ASN A 21 0.83 -7.60 11.77
C ASN A 21 0.14 -6.51 12.61
N TYR A 22 0.84 -5.43 12.95
CA TYR A 22 0.25 -4.28 13.64
C TYR A 22 -0.84 -3.62 12.79
N GLY A 23 -0.59 -3.52 11.48
CA GLY A 23 -1.57 -3.07 10.51
C GLY A 23 -2.82 -3.96 10.50
N ILE A 24 -2.65 -5.29 10.44
CA ILE A 24 -3.76 -6.26 10.47
C ILE A 24 -4.59 -6.12 11.75
N PHE A 25 -3.95 -6.05 12.93
CA PHE A 25 -4.67 -5.88 14.19
C PHE A 25 -5.42 -4.55 14.25
N LEU A 26 -4.79 -3.46 13.78
CA LEU A 26 -5.42 -2.15 13.71
C LEU A 26 -6.64 -2.16 12.78
N LEU A 27 -6.51 -2.73 11.59
CA LEU A 27 -7.61 -2.90 10.63
C LEU A 27 -8.74 -3.75 11.21
N SER A 28 -8.41 -4.83 11.91
CA SER A 28 -9.40 -5.71 12.56
C SER A 28 -10.15 -4.99 13.66
N ALA A 29 -9.46 -4.19 14.49
CA ALA A 29 -10.07 -3.39 15.53
C ALA A 29 -10.98 -2.29 14.95
N VAL A 30 -10.51 -1.56 13.94
CA VAL A 30 -11.32 -0.54 13.23
C VAL A 30 -12.56 -1.18 12.60
N GLY A 31 -12.39 -2.33 11.94
CA GLY A 31 -13.49 -3.11 11.37
C GLY A 31 -14.51 -3.53 12.43
N ALA A 32 -14.05 -4.07 13.56
CA ALA A 32 -14.92 -4.44 14.67
C ALA A 32 -15.70 -3.23 15.22
N ILE A 33 -15.05 -2.09 15.43
CA ILE A 33 -15.72 -0.86 15.89
C ILE A 33 -16.81 -0.42 14.90
N LEU A 34 -16.53 -0.47 13.59
CA LEU A 34 -17.49 -0.02 12.57
C LEU A 34 -18.63 -1.02 12.33
N VAL A 35 -18.37 -2.33 12.48
CA VAL A 35 -19.37 -3.40 12.27
C VAL A 35 -20.28 -3.56 13.48
N PHE A 36 -19.72 -3.59 14.69
CA PHE A 36 -20.49 -3.82 15.93
C PHE A 36 -20.96 -2.52 16.60
N GLY A 37 -20.37 -1.37 16.24
CA GLY A 37 -20.78 -0.08 16.76
C GLY A 37 -22.16 0.34 16.27
N GLN A 38 -23.12 0.50 17.18
CA GLN A 38 -24.42 1.06 16.84
C GLN A 38 -24.31 2.56 16.58
N ARG A 39 -24.60 2.99 15.34
CA ARG A 39 -24.61 4.40 14.90
C ARG A 39 -23.39 5.21 15.41
N PRO A 40 -22.17 4.85 15.00
CA PRO A 40 -20.96 5.54 15.45
C PRO A 40 -21.03 7.03 15.10
N SER A 41 -20.64 7.87 16.05
CA SER A 41 -20.62 9.32 15.89
C SER A 41 -19.74 9.74 14.71
N VAL A 42 -19.99 10.94 14.16
CA VAL A 42 -19.20 11.47 13.04
C VAL A 42 -17.71 11.55 13.40
N ARG A 43 -17.38 11.98 14.62
CA ARG A 43 -15.99 12.04 15.10
C ARG A 43 -15.35 10.65 15.14
N LEU A 44 -16.06 9.64 15.65
CA LEU A 44 -15.55 8.27 15.70
C LEU A 44 -15.30 7.72 14.29
N ARG A 45 -16.21 7.98 13.34
CA ARG A 45 -16.02 7.59 11.94
C ARG A 45 -14.78 8.23 11.30
N GLN A 46 -14.51 9.50 11.59
CA GLN A 46 -13.31 10.19 11.10
C GLN A 46 -12.03 9.60 11.68
N ILE A 47 -12.01 9.31 12.98
CA ILE A 47 -10.87 8.63 13.63
C ILE A 47 -10.67 7.24 13.02
N CYS A 48 -11.74 6.46 12.88
CA CYS A 48 -11.68 5.14 12.24
C CYS A 48 -11.15 5.24 10.81
N ALA A 49 -11.51 6.26 10.02
CA ALA A 49 -10.98 6.45 8.68
C ALA A 49 -9.47 6.72 8.66
N LEU A 50 -8.97 7.53 9.60
CA LEU A 50 -7.53 7.78 9.75
C LEU A 50 -6.78 6.51 10.17
N LEU A 51 -7.28 5.82 11.19
CA LEU A 51 -6.70 4.57 11.68
C LEU A 51 -6.74 3.46 10.63
N TYR A 52 -7.81 3.41 9.83
CA TYR A 52 -7.90 2.51 8.67
C TYR A 52 -6.79 2.81 7.65
N GLY A 53 -6.57 4.09 7.32
CA GLY A 53 -5.48 4.50 6.45
C GLY A 53 -4.10 4.08 6.97
N PHE A 54 -3.83 4.30 8.25
CA PHE A 54 -2.58 3.83 8.89
C PHE A 54 -2.46 2.31 8.86
N GLY A 55 -3.54 1.58 9.14
CA GLY A 55 -3.56 0.12 9.08
C GLY A 55 -3.28 -0.41 7.68
N MET A 56 -3.87 0.20 6.65
CA MET A 56 -3.60 -0.13 5.25
C MET A 56 -2.12 0.12 4.87
N ALA A 57 -1.56 1.26 5.27
CA ALA A 57 -0.16 1.59 4.99
C ALA A 57 0.80 0.61 5.66
N LEU A 58 0.59 0.31 6.94
CA LEU A 58 1.41 -0.65 7.70
C LEU A 58 1.31 -2.08 7.16
N THR A 59 0.16 -2.46 6.58
CA THR A 59 -0.06 -3.83 6.14
C THR A 59 0.51 -4.09 4.75
N PHE A 60 0.37 -3.13 3.83
CA PHE A 60 0.65 -3.34 2.41
C PHE A 60 2.06 -2.91 1.98
N ASP A 61 2.81 -2.20 2.80
CA ASP A 61 4.23 -1.90 2.54
C ASP A 61 5.11 -3.17 2.49
N GLU A 62 4.65 -4.25 3.13
CA GLU A 62 5.25 -5.58 3.16
C GLU A 62 4.39 -6.64 2.44
N PHE A 63 3.47 -6.23 1.57
CA PHE A 63 2.54 -7.13 0.86
C PHE A 63 3.21 -8.32 0.15
N GLY A 64 4.42 -8.16 -0.38
CA GLY A 64 5.19 -9.25 -0.99
C GLY A 64 5.38 -10.46 -0.08
N MET A 65 5.53 -10.24 1.24
CA MET A 65 5.72 -11.32 2.21
C MET A 65 4.44 -12.13 2.47
N TRP A 66 3.27 -11.62 2.10
CA TRP A 66 2.03 -12.41 2.13
C TRP A 66 2.04 -13.50 1.07
N LEU A 67 2.70 -13.26 -0.05
CA LEU A 67 2.74 -14.15 -1.19
C LEU A 67 3.95 -15.08 -1.13
N HIS A 68 5.09 -14.58 -0.66
CA HIS A 68 6.28 -15.40 -0.48
C HIS A 68 7.25 -14.78 0.52
N LEU A 69 7.73 -15.61 1.46
CA LEU A 69 8.75 -15.20 2.40
C LEU A 69 10.12 -15.18 1.72
N GLY A 70 10.54 -14.00 1.28
CA GLY A 70 11.91 -13.71 0.83
C GLY A 70 12.08 -13.51 -0.68
N GLY A 71 13.02 -12.63 -1.03
CA GLY A 71 13.44 -12.36 -2.42
C GLY A 71 13.05 -10.98 -2.92
N GLY A 72 13.98 -10.33 -3.65
CA GLY A 72 13.81 -8.95 -4.12
C GLY A 72 12.60 -8.71 -5.05
N TYR A 73 12.10 -9.75 -5.76
CA TYR A 73 10.89 -9.60 -6.57
C TYR A 73 9.65 -9.29 -5.71
N TRP A 74 9.54 -9.90 -4.52
CA TRP A 74 8.39 -9.70 -3.65
C TRP A 74 8.41 -8.32 -2.98
N GLN A 75 9.58 -7.75 -2.73
CA GLN A 75 9.68 -6.33 -2.35
C GLN A 75 9.11 -5.40 -3.43
N ARG A 76 9.32 -5.74 -4.71
CA ARG A 76 8.72 -5.00 -5.81
C ARG A 76 7.20 -5.18 -5.86
N ALA A 77 6.70 -6.39 -5.57
CA ALA A 77 5.27 -6.62 -5.45
C ALA A 77 4.64 -5.76 -4.34
N SER A 78 5.33 -5.55 -3.21
CA SER A 78 4.86 -4.61 -2.17
C SER A 78 4.74 -3.18 -2.69
N PHE A 79 5.77 -2.70 -3.40
CA PHE A 79 5.76 -1.36 -3.97
C PHE A 79 4.60 -1.17 -4.97
N ASP A 80 4.39 -2.15 -5.84
CA ASP A 80 3.29 -2.14 -6.80
C ASP A 80 1.93 -2.14 -6.08
N ALA A 81 1.78 -2.91 -5.00
CA ALA A 81 0.55 -2.92 -4.18
C ALA A 81 0.25 -1.56 -3.55
N VAL A 82 1.26 -0.88 -2.99
CA VAL A 82 1.10 0.48 -2.43
C VAL A 82 0.67 1.48 -3.49
N ILE A 83 1.27 1.45 -4.69
CA ILE A 83 0.87 2.34 -5.79
C ILE A 83 -0.59 2.12 -6.18
N VAL A 84 -1.01 0.86 -6.31
CA VAL A 84 -2.39 0.50 -6.66
C VAL A 84 -3.36 1.00 -5.60
N LEU A 85 -3.06 0.79 -4.31
CA LEU A 85 -3.90 1.26 -3.21
C LEU A 85 -4.02 2.78 -3.15
N LEU A 86 -2.90 3.50 -3.25
CA LEU A 86 -2.90 4.96 -3.25
C LEU A 86 -3.67 5.53 -4.43
N SER A 87 -3.54 4.92 -5.61
CA SER A 87 -4.29 5.33 -6.80
C SER A 87 -5.79 5.07 -6.64
N LEU A 88 -6.17 3.92 -6.09
CA LEU A 88 -7.56 3.60 -5.76
C LEU A 88 -8.15 4.60 -4.77
N PHE A 89 -7.43 4.91 -3.68
CA PHE A 89 -7.88 5.92 -2.72
C PHE A 89 -7.96 7.32 -3.32
N GLY A 90 -7.01 7.69 -4.19
CA GLY A 90 -7.08 8.95 -4.94
C GLY A 90 -8.35 9.02 -5.79
N VAL A 91 -8.67 7.95 -6.54
CA VAL A 91 -9.92 7.88 -7.30
C VAL A 91 -11.12 7.99 -6.37
N LEU A 92 -11.20 7.20 -5.30
CA LEU A 92 -12.34 7.23 -4.38
C LEU A 92 -12.53 8.58 -3.68
N ALA A 93 -11.44 9.28 -3.37
CA ALA A 93 -11.48 10.57 -2.68
C ALA A 93 -11.91 11.72 -3.61
N PHE A 94 -11.51 11.68 -4.88
CA PHE A 94 -11.72 12.78 -5.83
C PHE A 94 -12.76 12.50 -6.93
N ALA A 95 -13.21 11.25 -7.08
CA ALA A 95 -14.21 10.90 -8.08
C ALA A 95 -15.57 11.53 -7.74
N PRO A 96 -16.29 12.03 -8.76
CA PRO A 96 -17.64 12.54 -8.56
C PRO A 96 -18.58 11.41 -8.11
N SER A 97 -19.53 11.75 -7.24
CA SER A 97 -20.58 10.81 -6.83
C SER A 97 -21.33 10.27 -8.05
N LEU A 98 -21.42 8.93 -8.14
CA LEU A 98 -22.15 8.21 -9.20
C LEU A 98 -23.60 8.71 -9.36
N ALA A 99 -24.24 9.13 -8.26
CA ALA A 99 -25.61 9.64 -8.26
C ALA A 99 -25.80 11.00 -8.97
N ARG A 100 -24.72 11.74 -9.25
CA ARG A 100 -24.74 13.03 -9.97
C ARG A 100 -24.13 12.96 -11.38
N MET A 101 -23.94 11.75 -11.93
CA MET A 101 -23.37 11.56 -13.27
C MET A 101 -24.36 11.92 -14.39
N ARG A 102 -24.27 13.17 -14.86
CA ARG A 102 -24.86 13.64 -16.13
C ARG A 102 -24.02 13.15 -17.33
N SER A 103 -24.59 13.18 -18.54
CA SER A 103 -23.95 12.73 -19.79
C SER A 103 -22.52 13.27 -20.02
N TYR A 104 -22.25 14.53 -19.67
CA TYR A 104 -20.93 15.16 -19.78
C TYR A 104 -19.86 14.55 -18.84
N HIS A 105 -20.26 13.98 -17.69
CA HIS A 105 -19.32 13.35 -16.76
C HIS A 105 -18.78 12.00 -17.26
N TRP A 106 -19.44 11.37 -18.24
CA TRP A 106 -18.92 10.15 -18.86
C TRP A 106 -17.70 10.44 -19.73
N ALA A 107 -17.67 11.59 -20.42
CA ALA A 107 -16.50 12.01 -21.18
C ALA A 107 -15.31 12.30 -20.25
N THR A 108 -15.55 13.00 -19.12
CA THR A 108 -14.49 13.26 -18.14
C THR A 108 -14.03 12.00 -17.42
N ALA A 109 -14.95 11.07 -17.12
CA ALA A 109 -14.60 9.77 -16.55
C ALA A 109 -13.79 8.91 -17.52
N ALA A 110 -14.18 8.86 -18.80
CA ALA A 110 -13.43 8.15 -19.83
C ALA A 110 -12.03 8.74 -20.04
N LEU A 111 -11.91 10.07 -20.04
CA LEU A 111 -10.62 10.77 -20.12
C LEU A 111 -9.75 10.46 -18.89
N ALA A 112 -10.32 10.51 -17.68
CA ALA A 112 -9.61 10.19 -16.45
C ALA A 112 -9.13 8.73 -16.41
N LEU A 113 -9.99 7.79 -16.81
CA LEU A 113 -9.63 6.37 -16.95
C LEU A 113 -8.53 6.16 -17.98
N GLY A 114 -8.61 6.84 -19.13
CA GLY A 114 -7.56 6.84 -20.14
C GLY A 114 -6.24 7.39 -19.60
N ALA A 115 -6.27 8.49 -18.86
CA ALA A 115 -5.08 9.08 -18.23
C ALA A 115 -4.46 8.13 -17.18
N VAL A 116 -5.29 7.52 -16.33
CA VAL A 116 -4.85 6.51 -15.35
C VAL A 116 -4.21 5.32 -16.07
N PHE A 117 -4.85 4.82 -17.13
CA PHE A 117 -4.31 3.71 -17.92
C PHE A 117 -2.94 4.06 -18.53
N VAL A 118 -2.82 5.23 -19.16
CA VAL A 118 -1.55 5.70 -19.73
C VAL A 118 -0.49 5.86 -18.65
N PHE A 119 -0.83 6.43 -17.50
CA PHE A 119 0.07 6.55 -16.36
C PHE A 119 0.61 5.18 -15.93
N TYR A 120 -0.27 4.20 -15.73
CA TYR A 120 0.16 2.83 -15.37
C TYR A 120 1.02 2.18 -16.45
N ALA A 121 0.64 2.30 -17.73
CA ALA A 121 1.43 1.76 -18.83
C ALA A 121 2.84 2.36 -18.86
N LEU A 122 2.97 3.68 -18.68
CA LEU A 122 4.26 4.37 -18.61
C LEU A 122 5.04 3.98 -17.36
N LEU A 123 4.37 3.87 -16.21
CA LEU A 123 4.98 3.46 -14.95
C LEU A 123 5.57 2.05 -15.07
N PHE A 124 4.79 1.07 -15.52
CA PHE A 124 5.29 -0.30 -15.70
C PHE A 124 6.41 -0.37 -16.73
N LYS A 125 6.34 0.40 -17.82
CA LYS A 125 7.43 0.50 -18.80
C LYS A 125 8.71 1.07 -18.17
N SER A 126 8.58 2.15 -17.41
CA SER A 126 9.69 2.82 -16.72
C SER A 126 10.34 1.89 -15.69
N VAL A 127 9.55 1.28 -14.82
CA VAL A 127 10.08 0.40 -13.77
C VAL A 127 10.69 -0.87 -14.38
N LYS A 128 10.11 -1.43 -15.46
CA LYS A 128 10.72 -2.55 -16.19
C LYS A 128 12.06 -2.15 -16.83
N TYR A 129 12.13 -0.95 -17.41
CA TYR A 129 13.36 -0.42 -17.99
C TYR A 129 14.46 -0.23 -16.94
N VAL A 130 14.12 0.38 -15.80
CA VAL A 130 15.04 0.54 -14.66
C VAL A 130 15.46 -0.81 -14.11
N GLY A 131 14.53 -1.75 -13.95
CA GLY A 131 14.82 -3.11 -13.51
C GLY A 131 15.80 -3.84 -14.43
N GLN A 132 15.69 -3.69 -15.74
CA GLN A 132 16.65 -4.28 -16.69
C GLN A 132 18.02 -3.61 -16.65
N ARG A 133 18.08 -2.28 -16.47
CA ARG A 133 19.33 -1.51 -16.52
C ARG A 133 20.10 -1.53 -15.19
N VAL A 134 19.40 -1.52 -14.07
CA VAL A 134 19.96 -1.37 -12.72
C VAL A 134 19.83 -2.67 -11.92
N GLY A 135 18.87 -3.54 -12.24
CA GLY A 135 18.64 -4.81 -11.55
C GLY A 135 19.87 -5.71 -11.44
N PRO A 136 20.67 -5.93 -12.51
CA PRO A 136 21.88 -6.74 -12.41
C PRO A 136 22.91 -6.17 -11.43
N ARG A 137 23.00 -4.84 -11.31
CA ARG A 137 23.88 -4.19 -10.32
C ARG A 137 23.36 -4.35 -8.91
N LEU A 138 22.04 -4.24 -8.71
CA LEU A 138 21.41 -4.41 -7.41
C LEU A 138 21.56 -5.85 -6.89
N GLN A 139 21.35 -6.85 -7.74
CA GLN A 139 21.57 -8.26 -7.40
C GLN A 139 23.03 -8.52 -7.01
N GLN A 140 24.00 -7.96 -7.74
CA GLN A 140 25.42 -8.09 -7.37
C GLN A 140 25.75 -7.44 -6.02
N ILE A 141 25.09 -6.34 -5.65
CA ILE A 141 25.26 -5.71 -4.34
C ILE A 141 24.63 -6.56 -3.24
N GLU A 142 23.45 -7.12 -3.51
CA GLU A 142 22.73 -8.00 -2.58
C GLU A 142 23.50 -9.30 -2.31
N GLU A 143 24.05 -9.94 -3.36
CA GLU A 143 24.90 -11.14 -3.23
C GLU A 143 26.22 -10.88 -2.49
N ARG A 144 26.75 -9.65 -2.57
CA ARG A 144 27.98 -9.22 -1.89
C ARG A 144 27.72 -8.60 -0.51
N GLY A 145 26.46 -8.47 -0.11
CA GLY A 145 26.07 -7.93 1.18
C GLY A 145 26.40 -8.89 2.33
N PRO A 146 26.65 -8.37 3.55
CA PRO A 146 26.79 -9.22 4.73
C PRO A 146 25.47 -9.99 4.95
N ARG A 147 25.59 -11.31 5.14
CA ARG A 147 24.47 -12.20 5.50
C ARG A 147 24.14 -12.09 6.98
#